data_AF-A0A285QYS5-F1
#
_entry.id   AF-A0A285QYS5-F1
#
_cell.length_a   1.000
_cell.length_b   1.000
_cell.length_c   1.000
_cell.angle_alpha   90.00
_cell.angle_beta   90.00
_cell.angle_gamma   90.00
#
_symmetry.space_group_name_H-M   'P 1'
#
loop_
_entity.id
_entity.type
_entity.pdbx_description
1 polymer ?
#
loop_
_entity_poly.entity_id
_entity_poly.type
_entity_poly.pdbx_seq_one_letter_code
_entity_poly.pdbx_strand_id
1 'polypeptide(L)'
;MSRSLGAPLTVGAVLMTTTVLLVAAMLWLRARLPADPDLYNLLYAQTRPQRPEGTNGFLFIFPAFCLSLSILIPFNMYRSRHESEPRRLVALAVSLSIYAVFAIGTMMRFNAVRHFYGV
;
A
#
# COMPACT_ATOMS: atom_id res chain seq x y z
N MET A 1 -36.41 -2.80 -0.80
CA MET A 1 -35.00 -3.20 -1.06
C MET A 1 -34.07 -2.14 -0.49
N SER A 2 -33.47 -2.43 0.66
CA SER A 2 -32.52 -1.54 1.35
C SER A 2 -31.27 -1.35 0.49
N ARG A 3 -31.02 -0.13 0.01
CA ARG A 3 -29.80 0.22 -0.72
C ARG A 3 -28.65 0.21 0.29
N SER A 4 -27.84 -0.85 0.25
CA SER A 4 -26.61 -1.00 1.05
C SER A 4 -25.60 0.11 0.72
N LEU A 5 -25.80 1.27 1.33
CA LEU A 5 -24.80 2.34 1.42
C LEU A 5 -23.61 1.92 2.30
N GLY A 6 -23.78 0.88 3.12
CA GLY A 6 -22.77 0.38 4.05
C GLY A 6 -21.54 -0.23 3.37
N ALA A 7 -21.71 -1.04 2.32
CA ALA A 7 -20.58 -1.77 1.71
C ALA A 7 -19.40 -0.87 1.24
N PRO A 8 -19.60 0.22 0.47
CA PRO A 8 -18.49 1.09 0.06
C PRO A 8 -17.86 1.87 1.22
N LEU A 9 -18.65 2.24 2.23
CA LEU A 9 -18.14 2.90 3.43
C LEU A 9 -17.26 1.96 4.26
N THR A 10 -17.69 0.71 4.45
CA THR A 10 -16.91 -0.30 5.18
C THR A 10 -15.61 -0.64 4.44
N VAL A 11 -15.66 -0.85 3.12
CA VAL A 11 -14.45 -1.11 2.31
C VAL A 11 -13.48 0.08 2.40
N GLY A 12 -13.99 1.31 2.22
CA GLY A 12 -13.16 2.51 2.34
C GLY A 12 -12.53 2.67 3.72
N ALA A 13 -13.27 2.43 4.79
CA ALA A 13 -12.75 2.48 6.15
C ALA A 13 -11.62 1.46 6.35
N VAL A 14 -11.79 0.20 5.92
CA VAL A 14 -10.76 -0.84 6.06
C VAL A 14 -9.49 -0.47 5.29
N LEU A 15 -9.62 -0.02 4.04
CA LEU A 15 -8.47 0.37 3.23
C LEU A 15 -7.74 1.58 3.84
N MET A 16 -8.49 2.58 4.32
CA MET A 16 -7.90 3.76 4.93
C MET A 16 -7.20 3.43 6.25
N THR A 17 -7.84 2.69 7.15
CA THR A 17 -7.23 2.26 8.42
C THR A 17 -5.97 1.44 8.18
N THR A 18 -6.01 0.49 7.25
CA THR A 18 -4.85 -0.32 6.88
C THR A 18 -3.71 0.55 6.34
N THR A 19 -4.03 1.51 5.46
CA THR A 19 -3.04 2.45 4.93
C THR A 19 -2.41 3.28 6.04
N VAL A 20 -3.21 3.84 6.96
CA VAL A 20 -2.71 4.63 8.09
C VAL A 20 -1.75 3.82 8.95
N LEU A 21 -2.07 2.56 9.24
CA LEU A 21 -1.19 1.67 10.01
C LEU A 21 0.13 1.39 9.27
N LEU A 22 0.08 1.15 7.95
CA LEU A 22 1.27 0.95 7.14
C LEU A 22 2.17 2.20 7.11
N VAL A 23 1.57 3.38 6.95
CA VAL A 23 2.32 4.65 6.97
C VAL A 23 2.90 4.91 8.36
N ALA A 24 2.14 4.68 9.43
CA ALA A 24 2.62 4.83 10.80
C ALA A 24 3.80 3.90 11.11
N ALA A 25 3.75 2.64 10.66
CA ALA A 25 4.85 1.70 10.78
C ALA A 25 6.11 2.20 10.04
N MET A 26 5.96 2.72 8.82
CA MET A 26 7.09 3.27 8.06
C MET A 26 7.66 4.54 8.67
N LEU A 27 6.83 5.42 9.24
CA LEU A 27 7.29 6.61 9.97
C LEU A 27 8.07 6.22 11.23
N TRP A 28 7.55 5.26 12.00
CA TRP A 28 8.23 4.72 13.18
C TRP A 28 9.60 4.14 12.80
N LEU A 29 9.66 3.37 11.72
CA LEU A 29 10.92 2.79 11.23
C LEU A 29 11.87 3.89 10.76
N ARG A 30 11.39 4.85 9.96
CA ARG A 30 12.19 5.98 9.46
C ARG A 30 12.81 6.81 10.58
N ALA A 31 12.13 6.98 11.71
CA ALA A 31 12.63 7.71 12.86
C ALA A 31 13.84 7.04 13.55
N ARG A 32 14.05 5.74 13.30
CA ARG A 32 15.14 4.94 13.89
C ARG A 32 16.32 4.71 12.94
N LEU A 33 16.25 5.23 11.71
CA LEU A 33 17.20 4.93 10.66
C LEU A 33 17.97 6.17 10.18
N PRO A 34 19.26 6.01 9.84
CA PRO A 34 19.97 7.02 9.07
C PRO A 34 19.35 7.17 7.67
N ALA A 35 19.50 8.36 7.10
CA ALA A 35 19.04 8.62 5.74
C ALA A 35 20.11 8.18 4.74
N ASP A 36 19.94 6.99 4.16
CA ASP A 36 20.81 6.49 3.10
C ASP A 36 20.27 6.85 1.71
N PRO A 37 21.11 7.40 0.81
CA PRO A 37 20.70 7.79 -0.54
C PRO A 37 20.49 6.61 -1.49
N ASP A 38 20.96 5.41 -1.14
CA ASP A 38 20.88 4.21 -1.98
C ASP A 38 20.52 2.92 -1.22
N LEU A 39 19.55 3.04 -0.31
CA LEU A 39 19.13 1.97 0.59
C LEU A 39 18.74 0.68 -0.15
N TYR A 40 18.09 0.78 -1.31
CA TYR A 40 17.69 -0.40 -2.08
C TYR A 40 18.90 -1.27 -2.46
N ASN A 41 19.97 -0.66 -2.98
CA ASN A 41 21.16 -1.40 -3.37
C ASN A 41 21.91 -1.96 -2.16
N LEU A 42 21.86 -1.29 -1.00
CA LEU A 42 22.41 -1.83 0.24
C LEU A 42 21.69 -3.11 0.70
N LEU A 43 20.36 -3.13 0.63
CA LEU A 43 19.55 -4.29 1.05
C LEU A 43 19.60 -5.45 0.05
N TYR A 44 19.75 -5.15 -1.25
CA TYR A 44 19.60 -6.15 -2.32
C TYR A 44 20.84 -6.34 -3.20
N ALA A 45 22.02 -5.90 -2.76
CA ALA A 45 23.27 -5.84 -3.53
C ALA A 45 23.57 -7.09 -4.39
N GLN A 46 23.21 -8.28 -3.91
CA GLN A 46 23.53 -9.56 -4.55
C GLN A 46 22.31 -10.33 -5.06
N THR A 47 21.09 -9.86 -4.81
CA THR A 47 19.86 -10.64 -5.07
C THR A 47 18.96 -10.02 -6.15
N ARG A 48 19.17 -8.74 -6.50
CA ARG A 48 18.30 -8.03 -7.45
C ARG A 48 19.07 -7.06 -8.34
N PRO A 49 18.52 -6.69 -9.51
CA PRO A 49 19.06 -5.62 -10.34
C PRO A 49 19.17 -4.32 -9.54
N GLN A 50 20.26 -3.59 -9.75
CA GLN A 50 20.51 -2.33 -9.05
C GLN A 50 19.49 -1.27 -9.43
N ARG A 51 19.05 -0.50 -8.44
CA ARG A 51 18.14 0.63 -8.62
C ARG A 51 18.47 1.73 -7.63
N PRO A 52 18.74 2.96 -8.09
CA PRO A 52 18.97 4.10 -7.19
C PRO A 52 17.66 4.45 -6.50
N GLU A 53 17.51 4.00 -5.25
CA GLU A 53 16.32 4.27 -4.43
C GLU A 53 16.75 4.49 -2.98
N GLY A 54 16.73 5.76 -2.56
CA GLY A 54 17.08 6.18 -1.20
C GLY A 54 15.99 5.84 -0.17
N THR A 55 16.31 6.04 1.11
CA THR A 55 15.51 5.60 2.26
C THR A 55 14.04 6.01 2.19
N ASN A 56 13.76 7.29 1.91
CA ASN A 56 12.38 7.77 1.85
C ASN A 56 11.61 7.17 0.66
N GLY A 57 12.25 7.08 -0.51
CA GLY A 57 11.65 6.43 -1.68
C GLY A 57 11.33 4.97 -1.38
N PHE A 58 12.31 4.27 -0.80
CA PHE A 58 12.17 2.86 -0.45
C PHE A 58 11.03 2.61 0.54
N LEU A 59 10.94 3.40 1.61
CA LEU A 59 9.94 3.18 2.66
C LEU A 59 8.52 3.61 2.24
N PHE A 60 8.38 4.71 1.48
CA PHE A 60 7.08 5.36 1.31
C PHE A 60 6.41 5.19 -0.05
N ILE A 61 7.11 4.69 -1.08
CA ILE A 61 6.49 4.58 -2.41
C ILE A 61 5.30 3.60 -2.43
N PHE A 62 5.38 2.45 -1.75
CA PHE A 62 4.26 1.50 -1.69
C PHE A 62 3.11 1.94 -0.78
N PRO A 63 3.36 2.49 0.43
CA PRO A 63 2.31 3.15 1.21
C PRO A 63 1.59 4.26 0.45
N ALA A 64 2.30 5.04 -0.39
CA ALA A 64 1.69 6.10 -1.19
C ALA A 64 0.70 5.55 -2.23
N PHE A 65 1.02 4.40 -2.85
CA PHE A 65 0.06 3.69 -3.70
C PHE A 65 -1.14 3.15 -2.91
N CYS A 66 -0.92 2.60 -1.72
CA CYS A 66 -2.01 2.17 -0.84
C CYS A 66 -2.95 3.33 -0.49
N LEU A 67 -2.39 4.50 -0.16
CA LEU A 67 -3.14 5.72 0.12
C LEU A 67 -3.99 6.15 -1.07
N SER A 68 -3.39 6.22 -2.26
CA SER A 68 -4.11 6.56 -3.48
C SER A 68 -5.28 5.59 -3.75
N LEU A 69 -5.04 4.29 -3.60
CA LEU A 69 -6.05 3.25 -3.81
C LEU A 69 -7.15 3.25 -2.74
N SER A 70 -6.83 3.58 -1.48
CA SER A 70 -7.82 3.70 -0.40
C SER A 70 -8.87 4.78 -0.65
N ILE A 71 -8.55 5.77 -1.49
CA ILE A 71 -9.45 6.84 -1.91
C ILE A 71 -10.15 6.47 -3.23
N LEU A 72 -9.39 5.98 -4.21
CA LEU A 72 -9.91 5.66 -5.54
C LEU A 72 -10.88 4.47 -5.55
N ILE A 73 -10.64 3.42 -4.76
CA ILE A 73 -11.48 2.22 -4.76
C ILE A 73 -12.91 2.54 -4.27
N PRO A 74 -13.12 3.16 -3.09
CA PRO A 74 -14.46 3.51 -2.63
C PRO A 74 -15.14 4.51 -3.55
N PHE A 75 -14.39 5.47 -4.11
CA PHE A 75 -14.90 6.44 -5.07
C PHE A 75 -15.42 5.78 -6.35
N ASN A 76 -14.65 4.85 -6.92
CA ASN A 76 -15.07 4.08 -8.10
C ASN A 76 -16.25 3.16 -7.77
N MET A 77 -16.29 2.52 -6.59
CA MET A 77 -17.45 1.74 -6.13
C MET A 77 -18.71 2.60 -6.00
N TYR A 78 -18.57 3.85 -5.56
CA TYR A 78 -19.68 4.79 -5.47
C TYR A 78 -20.18 5.20 -6.86
N ARG A 79 -19.28 5.48 -7.80
CA ARG A 79 -19.60 5.90 -9.18
C ARG A 79 -20.19 4.76 -10.02
N SER A 80 -19.66 3.54 -9.91
CA SER A 80 -20.08 2.35 -10.68
C SER A 80 -21.37 1.69 -10.16
N ARG A 81 -22.18 2.38 -9.37
CA ARG A 81 -23.48 1.85 -8.89
C ARG A 81 -24.48 1.58 -10.02
N HIS A 82 -24.28 2.19 -11.18
CA HIS A 82 -25.14 2.07 -12.36
C HIS A 82 -24.60 1.09 -13.43
N GLU A 83 -23.46 0.46 -13.20
CA GLU A 83 -22.87 -0.51 -14.13
C GLU A 83 -23.42 -1.93 -13.92
N SER A 84 -23.28 -2.78 -14.94
CA SER A 84 -23.67 -4.19 -14.85
C SER A 84 -22.86 -4.92 -13.76
N GLU A 85 -23.56 -5.71 -12.93
CA GLU A 85 -22.99 -6.39 -11.76
C GLU A 85 -21.69 -7.19 -12.02
N PRO A 86 -21.56 -8.00 -13.10
CA PRO A 86 -20.35 -8.81 -13.29
C PRO A 86 -19.10 -7.96 -13.57
N ARG A 87 -19.22 -6.86 -14.32
CA ARG A 87 -18.07 -5.99 -14.62
C ARG A 87 -17.59 -5.27 -13.37
N ARG A 88 -18.52 -4.81 -12.52
CA ARG A 88 -18.21 -4.14 -11.26
C ARG A 88 -17.44 -5.05 -10.29
N LEU A 89 -17.84 -6.32 -10.18
CA LEU A 89 -17.18 -7.27 -9.29
C LEU A 89 -15.74 -7.59 -9.74
N VAL A 90 -15.53 -7.79 -11.04
CA VAL A 90 -14.18 -8.02 -11.59
C VAL A 90 -13.28 -6.81 -11.36
N ALA A 91 -13.75 -5.59 -11.66
CA ALA A 91 -12.98 -4.37 -11.44
C ALA A 91 -12.62 -4.16 -9.95
N LEU A 92 -13.55 -4.47 -9.04
CA LEU A 92 -13.32 -4.40 -7.60
C LEU A 92 -12.28 -5.41 -7.14
N ALA A 93 -12.41 -6.67 -7.57
CA ALA A 93 -11.46 -7.73 -7.23
C ALA A 93 -10.05 -7.37 -7.69
N VAL A 94 -9.88 -6.92 -8.93
CA VAL A 94 -8.59 -6.48 -9.48
C VAL A 94 -8.01 -5.33 -8.64
N SER A 95 -8.82 -4.32 -8.32
CA SER A 95 -8.34 -3.17 -7.55
C SER A 95 -7.91 -3.54 -6.13
N LEU A 96 -8.67 -4.43 -5.47
CA LEU A 96 -8.31 -4.94 -4.13
C LEU A 96 -7.05 -5.81 -4.18
N SER A 97 -6.87 -6.62 -5.23
CA SER A 97 -5.63 -7.39 -5.43
C SER A 97 -4.42 -6.48 -5.61
N ILE A 98 -4.54 -5.40 -6.40
CA ILE A 98 -3.48 -4.41 -6.56
C ILE A 98 -3.14 -3.76 -5.21
N TYR A 99 -4.15 -3.36 -4.43
CA TYR A 99 -3.93 -2.82 -3.09
C TYR A 99 -3.18 -3.81 -2.19
N ALA A 100 -3.59 -5.09 -2.19
CA ALA A 100 -2.95 -6.13 -1.40
C ALA A 100 -1.48 -6.33 -1.77
N VAL A 101 -1.13 -6.30 -3.06
CA VAL A 101 0.27 -6.39 -3.53
C VAL A 101 1.13 -5.27 -2.95
N PHE A 102 0.63 -4.02 -2.96
CA PHE A 102 1.37 -2.89 -2.38
C PHE A 102 1.45 -2.98 -0.85
N ALA A 103 0.40 -3.42 -0.17
CA ALA A 103 0.40 -3.61 1.28
C ALA A 103 1.41 -4.69 1.70
N ILE A 104 1.41 -5.85 1.03
CA ILE A 104 2.38 -6.93 1.27
C ILE A 104 3.80 -6.45 0.96
N GLY A 105 3.99 -5.77 -0.18
CA GLY A 105 5.29 -5.20 -0.53
C GLY A 105 5.80 -4.21 0.53
N THR A 106 4.90 -3.41 1.11
CA THR A 106 5.22 -2.49 2.22
C THR A 106 5.71 -3.27 3.44
N MET A 107 5.01 -4.33 3.83
CA MET A 107 5.43 -5.19 4.94
C MET A 107 6.78 -5.88 4.67
N MET A 108 7.02 -6.33 3.44
CA MET A 108 8.30 -6.93 3.05
C MET A 108 9.45 -5.92 3.13
N ARG A 109 9.25 -4.69 2.64
CA ARG A 109 10.24 -3.61 2.73
C ARG A 109 10.51 -3.23 4.19
N PHE A 110 9.48 -3.11 5.00
CA PHE A 110 9.61 -2.86 6.44
C PHE A 110 10.46 -3.94 7.11
N ASN A 111 10.14 -5.22 6.88
CA ASN A 111 10.87 -6.34 7.48
C ASN A 111 12.32 -6.42 6.99
N ALA A 112 12.59 -6.17 5.71
CA ALA A 112 13.95 -6.18 5.17
C ALA A 112 14.83 -5.13 5.85
N VAL A 113 14.31 -3.91 5.96
CA VAL A 113 15.02 -2.79 6.60
C VAL A 113 15.17 -3.04 8.09
N ARG A 114 14.10 -3.45 8.76
CA ARG A 114 14.11 -3.78 10.19
C ARG A 114 15.17 -4.83 10.51
N HIS A 115 15.24 -5.89 9.71
CA HIS A 115 16.20 -6.97 9.89
C HIS A 115 17.64 -6.50 9.62
N PHE A 116 17.86 -5.71 8.56
CA PHE A 116 19.18 -5.19 8.20
C PHE A 116 19.78 -4.27 9.26
N TYR A 117 18.99 -3.36 9.84
CA TYR A 117 19.45 -2.43 10.88
C TYR A 117 19.27 -2.96 12.32
N GLY A 118 18.64 -4.13 12.52
CA GLY A 118 18.47 -4.76 13.83
C GLY A 118 17.50 -4.03 14.78
N VAL A 119 16.42 -3.45 14.26
CA VAL A 119 15.47 -2.57 15.03
C VAL A 119 14.13 -3.20 15.38
#